data_AF-A0A9D0VY92-F1
#
_entry.id   AF-A0A9D0VY92-F1
#
_cell.length_a   1.000
_cell.length_b   1.000
_cell.length_c   1.000
_cell.angle_alpha   90.00
_cell.angle_beta   90.00
_cell.angle_gamma   90.00
#
_symmetry.space_group_name_H-M   'P 1'
#
loop_
_entity.id
_entity.type
_entity.pdbx_description
1 polymer ?
#
loop_
_entity_poly.entity_id
_entity_poly.type
_entity_poly.pdbx_seq_one_letter_code
_entity_poly.pdbx_strand_id
1 'polypeptide(L)'
;MGRQARALVFLHGILGSDFVRRWWPSFQYFRGLDTGLADFGVPMHFPVAPSAARIETRAGYLAAALAQIPEPDLYLVAHSMGGLDGRYLIQHH
;
A
#
# COMPACT_ATOMS: atom_id res chain seq x y z
N MET A 1 -15.31 -23.38 7.40
CA MET A 1 -14.73 -22.50 6.36
C MET A 1 -13.40 -21.98 6.88
N GLY A 2 -12.27 -22.48 6.35
CA GLY A 2 -10.95 -21.97 6.73
C GLY A 2 -10.77 -20.54 6.22
N ARG A 3 -10.15 -19.66 7.01
CA ARG A 3 -9.79 -18.31 6.54
C ARG A 3 -8.82 -18.47 5.37
N GLN A 4 -9.18 -18.02 4.17
CA GLN A 4 -8.23 -17.87 3.07
C GLN A 4 -7.06 -16.98 3.51
N ALA A 5 -5.85 -17.34 3.10
CA ALA A 5 -4.64 -16.55 3.33
C ALA A 5 -4.81 -15.19 2.65
N ARG A 6 -4.64 -14.12 3.41
CA ARG A 6 -4.89 -12.75 2.96
C ARG A 6 -3.89 -11.78 3.56
N ALA A 7 -3.63 -10.70 2.84
CA ALA A 7 -2.79 -9.61 3.32
C ALA A 7 -3.51 -8.27 3.23
N LEU A 8 -3.17 -7.35 4.15
CA LEU A 8 -3.56 -5.94 4.06
C LEU A 8 -2.45 -5.17 3.35
N VAL A 9 -2.81 -4.35 2.37
CA VAL A 9 -1.86 -3.53 1.62
C VAL A 9 -2.25 -2.06 1.73
N PHE A 10 -1.36 -1.25 2.30
CA PHE A 10 -1.63 0.15 2.62
C PHE A 10 -1.07 1.11 1.57
N LEU A 11 -1.96 1.85 0.89
CA LEU A 11 -1.63 2.72 -0.23
C LEU A 11 -1.65 4.19 0.19
N HIS A 12 -0.48 4.84 0.21
CA HIS A 12 -0.35 6.24 0.60
C HIS A 12 -0.78 7.21 -0.52
N GLY A 13 -1.14 8.45 -0.14
CA GLY A 13 -1.51 9.50 -1.08
C GLY A 13 -0.34 10.27 -1.71
N ILE A 14 -0.67 11.39 -2.36
CA ILE A 14 0.28 12.35 -2.94
C ILE A 14 1.18 12.95 -1.85
N LEU A 15 2.44 13.26 -2.16
CA LEU A 15 3.46 13.69 -1.19
C LEU A 15 3.67 12.70 -0.02
N GLY A 16 3.48 11.41 -0.28
CA GLY A 16 3.56 10.37 0.75
C GLY A 16 4.99 10.02 1.18
N SER A 17 5.19 8.73 1.45
CA SER A 17 6.37 8.22 2.16
C SER A 17 7.69 8.60 1.50
N ASP A 18 7.84 8.48 0.18
CA ASP A 18 9.10 8.77 -0.52
C ASP A 18 9.51 10.24 -0.47
N PHE A 19 8.56 11.18 -0.60
CA PHE A 19 8.88 12.61 -0.56
C PHE A 19 9.18 13.09 0.85
N VAL A 20 8.36 12.70 1.84
CA VAL A 20 8.55 13.13 3.24
C VAL A 20 9.79 12.49 3.85
N ARG A 21 10.10 11.22 3.53
CA ARG A 21 11.29 10.53 4.06
C ARG A 21 12.61 11.15 3.61
N ARG A 22 12.63 11.98 2.57
CA ARG A 22 13.82 12.75 2.17
C ARG A 22 14.21 13.80 3.23
N TRP A 23 13.24 14.36 3.94
CA TRP A 23 13.44 15.40 4.95
C TRP A 23 13.27 14.87 6.39
N TRP A 24 12.48 13.82 6.56
CA TRP A 24 12.27 13.13 7.83
C TRP A 24 12.37 11.61 7.64
N PRO A 25 13.57 11.02 7.70
CA PRO A 25 13.79 9.61 7.35
C PRO A 25 12.96 8.60 8.17
N SER A 26 12.68 8.94 9.43
CA SER A 26 11.87 8.15 10.36
C SER A 26 10.36 8.32 10.16
N PHE A 27 9.92 9.10 9.16
CA PHE A 27 8.52 9.26 8.86
C PHE A 27 7.91 7.95 8.37
N GLN A 28 6.79 7.58 8.97
CA GLN A 28 5.95 6.46 8.58
C GLN A 28 4.57 7.03 8.26
N TYR A 29 4.11 6.88 7.02
CA TYR A 29 2.81 7.40 6.60
C TYR A 29 1.65 6.73 7.37
N PHE A 30 1.77 5.42 7.58
CA PHE A 30 0.86 4.60 8.37
C PHE A 30 1.48 4.22 9.72
N ARG A 31 1.90 5.25 10.47
CA ARG A 31 2.59 5.07 11.77
C ARG A 31 1.75 4.24 12.74
N GLY A 32 2.38 3.24 13.36
CA GLY A 32 1.81 2.47 14.45
C GLY A 32 0.80 1.39 14.05
N LEU A 33 0.57 1.16 12.74
CA LEU A 33 -0.29 0.05 12.30
C LEU A 33 0.37 -1.32 12.48
N ASP A 34 1.68 -1.39 12.26
CA ASP A 34 2.50 -2.58 12.51
C ASP A 34 2.36 -3.09 13.96
N THR A 35 2.40 -2.17 14.92
CA THR A 35 2.25 -2.44 16.35
C THR A 35 0.80 -2.62 16.76
N GLY A 36 -0.09 -1.73 16.34
CA GLY A 36 -1.51 -1.75 16.72
C GLY A 36 -2.31 -2.92 16.15
N LEU A 37 -1.84 -3.54 15.06
CA LEU A 37 -2.49 -4.69 14.43
C LEU A 37 -1.68 -5.99 14.53
N ALA A 38 -0.59 -6.01 15.31
CA ALA A 38 0.29 -7.18 15.44
C ALA A 38 -0.48 -8.45 15.85
N ASP A 39 -1.44 -8.33 16.77
CA ASP A 39 -2.20 -9.46 17.33
C ASP A 39 -3.24 -10.05 16.37
N PHE A 40 -3.53 -9.39 15.24
CA PHE A 40 -4.53 -9.88 14.28
C PHE A 40 -4.03 -11.02 13.40
N GLY A 41 -2.70 -11.26 13.37
CA GLY A 41 -2.08 -12.33 12.61
C GLY A 41 -2.35 -12.24 11.09
N VAL A 42 -2.55 -11.01 10.58
CA VAL A 42 -2.72 -10.74 9.15
C VAL A 42 -1.47 -10.03 8.64
N PRO A 43 -0.78 -10.58 7.62
CA PRO A 43 0.33 -9.91 6.95
C PRO A 43 -0.04 -8.51 6.48
N MET A 44 0.87 -7.54 6.69
CA MET A 44 0.68 -6.15 6.32
C MET A 44 1.83 -5.66 5.45
N HIS A 45 1.50 -4.99 4.35
CA HIS A 45 2.46 -4.46 3.38
C HIS A 45 2.24 -2.97 3.17
N PHE A 46 3.35 -2.23 3.06
CA PHE A 46 3.36 -0.77 2.93
C PHE A 46 4.16 -0.36 1.68
N PRO A 47 3.71 -0.71 0.46
CA PRO A 47 4.42 -0.36 -0.77
C PRO A 47 4.50 1.17 -0.92
N VAL A 48 5.57 1.63 -1.57
CA VAL A 48 5.82 3.05 -1.81
C VAL A 48 5.68 3.33 -3.30
N ALA A 49 4.72 4.20 -3.64
CA ALA A 49 4.49 4.67 -5.00
C ALA A 49 5.07 6.08 -5.20
N PRO A 50 5.56 6.45 -6.40
CA PRO A 50 6.16 7.77 -6.63
C PRO A 50 5.22 8.93 -6.25
N SER A 51 5.66 9.81 -5.35
CA SER A 51 4.81 10.81 -4.65
C SER A 51 4.05 11.80 -5.51
N ALA A 52 4.54 12.12 -6.71
CA ALA A 52 3.98 13.16 -7.59
C ALA A 52 3.83 12.69 -9.04
N ALA A 53 3.83 11.38 -9.27
CA ALA A 53 3.56 10.82 -10.59
C ALA A 53 2.06 10.72 -10.87
N ARG A 54 1.71 10.50 -12.14
CA ARG A 54 0.33 10.26 -12.56
C ARG A 54 -0.21 8.95 -11.97
N ILE A 55 -1.54 8.84 -11.88
CA ILE A 55 -2.23 7.67 -11.33
C ILE A 55 -1.83 6.38 -12.06
N GLU A 56 -1.73 6.41 -13.40
CA GLU A 56 -1.39 5.23 -14.20
C GLU A 56 0.03 4.73 -13.87
N THR A 57 0.98 5.66 -13.74
CA THR A 57 2.35 5.33 -13.33
C THR A 57 2.37 4.75 -11.92
N ARG A 58 1.68 5.37 -10.98
CA ARG A 58 1.63 4.90 -9.59
C ARG A 58 1.00 3.51 -9.48
N ALA A 59 -0.10 3.26 -10.19
CA ALA A 59 -0.75 1.96 -10.26
C ALA A 59 0.18 0.88 -10.80
N GLY A 60 0.98 1.16 -11.84
CA GLY A 60 1.98 0.20 -12.34
C GLY A 60 3.07 -0.16 -11.32
N TYR A 61 3.57 0.82 -10.55
CA TYR A 61 4.52 0.55 -9.46
C TYR A 61 3.90 -0.30 -8.36
N LEU A 62 2.65 0.01 -7.99
CA LEU A 62 1.91 -0.77 -7.01
C LEU A 62 1.68 -2.20 -7.52
N ALA A 63 1.22 -2.40 -8.75
CA ALA A 63 0.99 -3.72 -9.34
C ALA A 63 2.26 -4.60 -9.28
N ALA A 64 3.42 -4.04 -9.62
CA ALA A 64 4.70 -4.74 -9.53
C ALA A 64 5.05 -5.15 -8.09
N ALA A 65 4.77 -4.29 -7.10
CA ALA A 65 4.98 -4.59 -5.68
C ALA A 65 4.00 -5.65 -5.16
N LEU A 66 2.73 -5.56 -5.56
CA LEU A 66 1.67 -6.48 -5.16
C LEU A 66 1.92 -7.89 -5.72
N ALA A 67 2.49 -8.01 -6.92
CA ALA A 67 2.85 -9.29 -7.53
C ALA A 67 3.94 -10.08 -6.76
N GLN A 68 4.64 -9.44 -5.81
CA GLN A 68 5.62 -10.09 -4.95
C GLN A 68 5.03 -10.58 -3.62
N ILE A 69 3.76 -10.27 -3.34
CA ILE A 69 3.06 -10.68 -2.12
C ILE A 69 2.57 -12.13 -2.30
N PRO A 70 2.90 -13.06 -1.38
CA PRO A 70 2.57 -14.48 -1.54
C PRO A 70 1.10 -14.80 -1.29
N GLU A 71 0.37 -13.97 -0.53
CA GLU A 71 -1.04 -14.18 -0.24
C GLU A 71 -1.91 -13.96 -1.50
N PRO A 72 -2.86 -14.87 -1.80
CA PRO A 72 -3.69 -14.78 -3.00
C PRO A 72 -4.73 -13.67 -2.93
N ASP A 73 -5.22 -13.34 -1.73
CA ASP A 73 -6.22 -12.31 -1.51
C ASP A 73 -5.59 -11.06 -0.87
N LEU A 74 -5.64 -9.94 -1.59
CA LEU A 74 -5.13 -8.65 -1.13
C LEU A 74 -6.27 -7.68 -0.82
N TYR A 75 -6.27 -7.12 0.39
CA TYR A 75 -7.18 -6.05 0.79
C TYR A 75 -6.45 -4.71 0.76
N LEU A 76 -6.85 -3.86 -0.17
CA LEU A 76 -6.24 -2.55 -0.34
C LEU A 76 -6.89 -1.54 0.62
N VAL A 77 -6.09 -0.95 1.51
CA VAL A 77 -6.49 0.13 2.41
C VAL A 77 -5.79 1.40 1.96
N ALA A 78 -6.56 2.36 1.44
CA ALA A 78 -6.00 3.48 0.72
C ALA A 78 -6.37 4.83 1.34
N HIS A 79 -5.42 5.78 1.32
CA HIS A 79 -5.62 7.14 1.79
C HIS A 79 -5.42 8.16 0.67
N SER A 80 -6.31 9.15 0.57
CA SER A 80 -6.24 10.25 -0.42
C SER A 80 -6.06 9.72 -1.86
N MET A 81 -5.05 10.18 -2.61
CA MET A 81 -4.76 9.74 -3.97
C MET A 81 -4.50 8.23 -4.10
N GLY A 82 -4.07 7.56 -3.02
CA GLY A 82 -3.93 6.10 -3.00
C GLY A 82 -5.23 5.38 -3.33
N GLY A 83 -6.39 5.99 -3.05
CA GLY A 83 -7.69 5.40 -3.40
C GLY A 83 -7.96 5.42 -4.91
N LEU A 84 -7.48 6.46 -5.61
CA LEU A 84 -7.53 6.50 -7.07
C LEU A 84 -6.56 5.50 -7.68
N ASP A 85 -5.34 5.41 -7.12
CA ASP A 85 -4.36 4.42 -7.55
C ASP A 85 -4.89 2.99 -7.41
N GLY A 86 -5.49 2.66 -6.26
CA GLY A 86 -6.06 1.35 -6.00
C GLY A 86 -7.21 1.01 -6.95
N ARG A 87 -8.10 1.97 -7.24
CA ARG A 87 -9.19 1.77 -8.20
C ARG A 87 -8.68 1.59 -9.62
N TYR A 88 -7.69 2.39 -10.03
CA TYR A 88 -7.08 2.26 -11.35
C TYR A 88 -6.36 0.91 -11.47
N LEU A 89 -5.61 0.51 -10.44
CA LEU A 89 -4.94 -0.77 -10.35
C LEU A 89 -5.93 -1.92 -10.56
N ILE A 90 -7.00 -1.99 -9.76
CA ILE A 90 -8.02 -3.04 -9.87
C ILE A 90 -8.65 -3.11 -11.27
N GLN A 91 -8.80 -1.96 -11.93
CA GLN A 91 -9.43 -1.89 -13.23
C GLN A 91 -8.50 -2.27 -14.40
N HIS A 92 -7.18 -2.14 -14.22
CA HIS A 92 -6.22 -2.14 -15.34
C HIS A 92 -5.00 -3.05 -15.16
N HIS A 93 -4.81 -3.69 -13.99
CA HIS A 93 -3.69 -4.56 -13.66
C HIS A 93 -4.18 -5.85 -13.00
#